data_AF-A0A345NL26-F1
#
_entry.id   AF-A0A345NL26-F1
#
_cell.length_a   1.000
_cell.length_b   1.000
_cell.length_c   1.000
_cell.angle_alpha   90.00
_cell.angle_beta   90.00
_cell.angle_gamma   90.00
#
_symmetry.space_group_name_H-M   'P 1'
#
loop_
_entity.id
_entity.type
_entity.pdbx_description
1 polymer ?
#
loop_
_entity_poly.entity_id
_entity_poly.type
_entity_poly.pdbx_seq_one_letter_code
_entity_poly.pdbx_strand_id
1 'polypeptide(L)'
;MLVDAIVLLVVGAVALLLPSFGPYRAHLRRAFARKAGAQVPADQEARLEARLGFRSRGAGMGILLAGLVALVLARTWEGADQAAGGFFVLSVMFVVGAAGAALADLARPGVLAEGPRTARATTPTLEDYLPPYLRTLGRGFVGLGMVALVGALLLGGTEWFDAGTVLLSPVPVLAVGIPVVVLLSWLATRRVLDSPQPARDEVELYWQDAVRADTLSSLSMAAPILSLLALAATGNVLDDAASTAAVVSGQIGPGWSLAVLVAGYLLPVVLVGVALLVAAGPGRRTEAQHVRDRLWGGRAPTGDPHGAGA
;
A
#
# COMPACT_ATOMS: atom_id res chain seq x y z
N MET A 1 6.51 -23.68 7.02
CA MET A 1 5.41 -23.02 6.28
C MET A 1 4.01 -23.21 6.87
N LEU A 2 3.70 -24.30 7.60
CA LEU A 2 2.36 -24.48 8.19
C LEU A 2 1.96 -23.36 9.18
N VAL A 3 2.88 -22.98 10.08
CA VAL A 3 2.68 -21.90 11.05
C VAL A 3 2.37 -20.58 10.33
N ASP A 4 3.12 -20.29 9.27
CA ASP A 4 2.95 -19.10 8.45
C ASP A 4 1.58 -19.03 7.78
N ALA A 5 1.12 -20.15 7.24
CA ALA A 5 -0.21 -20.25 6.66
C ALA A 5 -1.30 -19.98 7.71
N ILE A 6 -1.15 -20.54 8.92
CA ILE A 6 -2.07 -20.27 10.04
C ILE A 6 -2.06 -18.78 10.40
N VAL A 7 -0.87 -18.16 10.49
CA VAL A 7 -0.74 -16.73 10.77
C VAL A 7 -1.45 -15.89 9.70
N LEU A 8 -1.22 -16.16 8.41
CA LEU A 8 -1.90 -15.47 7.32
C LEU A 8 -3.41 -15.65 7.37
N LEU A 9 -3.90 -16.86 7.66
CA LEU A 9 -5.33 -17.13 7.78
C LEU A 9 -5.96 -16.35 8.94
N VAL A 10 -5.31 -16.33 10.10
CA VAL A 10 -5.79 -15.59 11.27
C VAL A 10 -5.76 -14.09 11.01
N VAL A 11 -4.65 -13.54 10.50
CA VAL A 11 -4.51 -12.11 10.20
C VAL A 11 -5.51 -11.70 9.12
N GLY A 12 -5.66 -12.48 8.07
CA GLY A 12 -6.62 -12.23 7.00
C GLY A 12 -8.06 -12.27 7.50
N ALA A 13 -8.41 -13.25 8.35
CA ALA A 13 -9.74 -13.35 8.95
C ALA A 13 -10.03 -12.15 9.84
N VAL A 14 -9.07 -11.75 10.68
CA VAL A 14 -9.18 -10.56 11.51
C VAL A 14 -9.37 -9.33 10.63
N ALA A 15 -8.52 -9.10 9.62
CA ALA A 15 -8.62 -7.96 8.72
C ALA A 15 -9.95 -7.91 7.94
N LEU A 16 -10.49 -9.08 7.55
CA LEU A 16 -11.78 -9.20 6.86
C LEU A 16 -12.96 -8.89 7.80
N LEU A 17 -12.89 -9.32 9.07
CA LEU A 17 -13.97 -9.20 10.04
C LEU A 17 -13.93 -7.89 10.81
N LEU A 18 -12.76 -7.25 10.96
CA LEU A 18 -12.56 -6.02 11.72
C LEU A 18 -13.55 -4.89 11.34
N PRO A 19 -13.85 -4.66 10.05
CA PRO A 19 -14.82 -3.65 9.63
C PRO A 19 -16.26 -3.92 10.07
N SER A 20 -16.59 -5.13 10.53
CA SER A 20 -17.92 -5.46 11.05
C SER A 20 -18.09 -5.01 12.52
N PHE A 21 -17.00 -4.72 13.23
CA PHE A 21 -17.06 -4.27 14.62
C PHE A 21 -17.38 -2.76 14.70
N GLY A 22 -18.46 -2.42 15.41
CA GLY A 22 -18.93 -1.03 15.59
C GLY A 22 -17.85 -0.06 16.11
N PRO A 23 -17.10 -0.40 17.19
CA PRO A 23 -16.06 0.48 17.71
C PRO A 23 -14.95 0.79 16.70
N TYR A 24 -14.56 -0.19 15.89
CA TYR A 24 -13.55 -0.02 14.86
C TYR A 24 -14.04 0.89 13.72
N ARG A 25 -15.29 0.71 13.25
CA ARG A 25 -15.91 1.63 12.28
C ARG A 25 -15.97 3.06 12.79
N ALA A 26 -16.40 3.25 14.04
CA ALA A 26 -16.44 4.57 14.67
C ALA A 26 -15.04 5.19 14.82
N HIS A 27 -14.00 4.38 15.03
CA HIS A 27 -12.62 4.84 15.05
C HIS A 27 -12.15 5.30 13.67
N LEU A 28 -12.36 4.47 12.63
CA LEU A 28 -12.00 4.82 11.24
C LEU A 28 -12.70 6.11 10.79
N ARG A 29 -13.99 6.26 11.09
CA ARG A 29 -14.75 7.47 10.80
C ARG A 29 -14.16 8.71 11.48
N ARG A 30 -13.88 8.63 12.78
CA ARG A 30 -13.26 9.74 13.54
C ARG A 30 -11.86 10.08 13.04
N ALA A 31 -11.06 9.08 12.70
CA ALA A 31 -9.74 9.29 12.11
C ALA A 31 -9.84 10.00 10.75
N PHE A 32 -10.74 9.53 9.88
CA PHE A 32 -10.99 10.12 8.57
C PHE A 32 -11.54 11.55 8.67
N ALA A 33 -12.51 11.81 9.55
CA ALA A 33 -13.06 13.14 9.75
C ALA A 33 -12.02 14.14 10.25
N ARG A 34 -11.14 13.72 11.19
CA ARG A 34 -10.00 14.53 11.64
C ARG A 34 -9.01 14.81 10.51
N LYS A 35 -8.74 13.81 9.66
CA LYS A 35 -7.86 13.96 8.51
C LYS A 35 -8.44 14.94 7.49
N ALA A 36 -9.73 14.84 7.18
CA ALA A 36 -10.43 15.74 6.27
C ALA A 36 -10.58 17.16 6.83
N GLY A 37 -10.71 17.30 8.15
CA GLY A 37 -10.90 18.61 8.80
C GLY A 37 -12.31 19.18 8.64
N ALA A 38 -13.31 18.31 8.44
CA ALA A 38 -14.72 18.65 8.34
C ALA A 38 -15.60 17.68 9.15
N GLN A 39 -16.83 18.08 9.46
CA GLN A 39 -17.83 17.19 10.08
C GLN A 39 -18.56 16.38 9.01
N VAL A 40 -18.67 15.06 9.21
CA VAL A 40 -19.36 14.16 8.28
C VAL A 40 -20.86 14.34 8.46
N PRO A 41 -21.62 14.64 7.40
CA PRO A 41 -23.08 14.68 7.46
C PRO A 41 -23.66 13.35 7.93
N ALA A 42 -24.66 13.40 8.81
CA ALA A 42 -25.25 12.20 9.43
C ALA A 42 -25.81 11.21 8.39
N ASP A 43 -26.34 11.72 7.28
CA ASP A 43 -26.87 10.93 6.17
C ASP A 43 -25.79 10.24 5.31
N GLN A 44 -24.53 10.69 5.40
CA GLN A 44 -23.40 10.15 4.65
C GLN A 44 -22.53 9.18 5.45
N GLU A 45 -22.68 9.13 6.78
CA GLU A 45 -21.86 8.27 7.65
C GLU A 45 -21.89 6.81 7.22
N ALA A 46 -23.09 6.25 6.97
CA ALA A 46 -23.25 4.85 6.59
C ALA A 46 -22.59 4.53 5.23
N ARG A 47 -22.64 5.46 4.28
CA ARG A 47 -22.00 5.29 2.96
C ARG A 47 -20.48 5.31 3.07
N LEU A 48 -19.94 6.22 3.88
CA LEU A 48 -18.51 6.31 4.16
C LEU A 48 -18.01 5.03 4.84
N GLU A 49 -18.71 4.55 5.87
CA GLU A 49 -18.37 3.31 6.57
C GLU A 49 -18.41 2.09 5.66
N ALA A 50 -19.44 1.98 4.80
CA ALA A 50 -19.54 0.87 3.85
C ALA A 50 -18.36 0.86 2.85
N ARG A 51 -17.91 2.04 2.41
CA ARG A 51 -16.80 2.17 1.46
C ARG A 51 -15.45 1.84 2.11
N LEU A 52 -15.17 2.41 3.29
CA LEU A 52 -13.97 2.09 4.07
C LEU A 52 -13.93 0.59 4.45
N GLY A 53 -15.09 0.03 4.78
CA GLY A 53 -15.25 -1.39 5.10
C GLY A 53 -15.02 -2.31 3.90
N PHE A 54 -15.48 -1.94 2.71
CA PHE A 54 -15.28 -2.75 1.50
C PHE A 54 -13.81 -2.88 1.13
N ARG A 55 -13.06 -1.77 1.20
CA ARG A 55 -11.62 -1.75 0.89
C ARG A 55 -10.80 -2.58 1.87
N SER A 56 -11.03 -2.40 3.17
CA SER A 56 -10.35 -3.18 4.22
C SER A 56 -10.68 -4.67 4.11
N ARG A 57 -11.92 -5.02 3.76
CA ARG A 57 -12.29 -6.40 3.42
C ARG A 57 -11.56 -6.93 2.19
N GLY A 58 -11.34 -6.11 1.17
CA GLY A 58 -10.53 -6.47 0.00
C GLY A 58 -9.11 -6.88 0.38
N ALA A 59 -8.45 -6.10 1.24
CA ALA A 59 -7.14 -6.45 1.77
C ALA A 59 -7.18 -7.75 2.59
N GLY A 60 -8.14 -7.89 3.51
CA GLY A 60 -8.30 -9.10 4.33
C GLY A 60 -8.58 -10.35 3.50
N MET A 61 -9.41 -10.25 2.45
CA MET A 61 -9.68 -11.33 1.51
C MET A 61 -8.42 -11.74 0.74
N GLY A 62 -7.62 -10.75 0.30
CA GLY A 62 -6.32 -11.03 -0.33
C GLY A 62 -5.40 -11.81 0.61
N ILE A 63 -5.25 -11.37 1.85
CA ILE A 63 -4.40 -12.06 2.85
C ILE A 63 -4.93 -13.46 3.17
N LEU A 64 -6.25 -13.66 3.28
CA LEU A 64 -6.87 -14.97 3.46
C LEU A 64 -6.54 -15.92 2.31
N LEU A 65 -6.71 -15.47 1.07
CA LEU A 65 -6.38 -16.25 -0.11
C LEU A 65 -4.90 -16.63 -0.12
N ALA A 66 -4.01 -15.71 0.29
CA ALA A 66 -2.59 -16.00 0.43
C ALA A 66 -2.32 -17.08 1.48
N GLY A 67 -3.00 -17.03 2.63
CA GLY A 67 -2.91 -18.06 3.66
C GLY A 67 -3.41 -19.43 3.20
N LEU A 68 -4.48 -19.47 2.39
CA LEU A 68 -4.98 -20.71 1.78
C LEU A 68 -3.97 -21.29 0.77
N VAL A 69 -3.40 -20.46 -0.10
CA VAL A 69 -2.36 -20.90 -1.04
C VAL A 69 -1.12 -21.41 -0.31
N ALA A 70 -0.66 -20.70 0.72
CA ALA A 70 0.45 -21.13 1.56
C ALA A 70 0.15 -22.46 2.27
N LEU A 71 -1.08 -22.66 2.74
CA LEU A 71 -1.51 -23.93 3.35
C LEU A 71 -1.45 -25.09 2.36
N VAL A 72 -1.91 -24.88 1.12
CA VAL A 72 -1.84 -25.90 0.06
C VAL A 72 -0.39 -26.23 -0.27
N LEU A 73 0.44 -25.22 -0.52
CA LEU A 73 1.86 -25.40 -0.81
C LEU A 73 2.58 -26.12 0.33
N ALA A 74 2.22 -25.85 1.59
CA ALA A 74 2.83 -26.51 2.76
C ALA A 74 2.52 -28.02 2.80
N ARG A 75 1.48 -28.46 2.12
CA ARG A 75 1.09 -29.88 2.05
C ARG A 75 1.57 -30.56 0.77
N THR A 76 1.80 -29.82 -0.30
CA THR A 76 2.10 -30.39 -1.63
C THR A 76 3.54 -30.20 -2.07
N TRP A 77 4.30 -29.29 -1.45
CA TRP A 77 5.67 -28.97 -1.87
C TRP A 77 6.69 -29.39 -0.81
N GLU A 78 7.54 -30.36 -1.15
CA GLU A 78 8.56 -30.93 -0.25
C GLU A 78 9.63 -29.93 0.21
N GLY A 79 9.74 -28.75 -0.42
CA GLY A 79 10.67 -27.66 -0.05
C GLY A 79 10.03 -26.49 0.71
N ALA A 80 8.74 -26.56 1.03
CA ALA A 80 7.98 -25.45 1.60
C ALA A 80 8.56 -24.93 2.93
N ASP A 81 9.09 -25.82 3.78
CA ASP A 81 9.64 -25.43 5.08
C ASP A 81 10.99 -24.72 4.98
N GLN A 82 11.73 -24.89 3.87
CA GLN A 82 12.99 -24.19 3.60
C GLN A 82 12.76 -22.79 3.03
N ALA A 83 11.70 -22.60 2.25
CA ALA A 83 11.27 -21.29 1.74
C ALA A 83 10.54 -20.44 2.81
N ALA A 84 10.20 -21.03 3.95
CA ALA A 84 9.46 -20.40 5.02
C ALA A 84 10.35 -19.49 5.88
N GLY A 85 9.81 -18.33 6.27
CA GLY A 85 10.51 -17.38 7.13
C GLY A 85 9.72 -16.08 7.29
N GLY A 86 10.00 -15.32 8.36
CA GLY A 86 9.21 -14.13 8.71
C GLY A 86 9.09 -13.12 7.56
N PHE A 87 10.18 -12.84 6.84
CA PHE A 87 10.14 -11.96 5.68
C PHE A 87 9.31 -12.51 4.53
N PHE A 88 9.33 -13.83 4.29
CA PHE A 88 8.52 -14.45 3.23
C PHE A 88 7.03 -14.28 3.49
N VAL A 89 6.59 -14.57 4.72
CA VAL A 89 5.21 -14.40 5.15
C VAL A 89 4.77 -12.94 5.01
N LEU A 90 5.60 -12.02 5.49
CA LEU A 90 5.32 -10.58 5.39
C LEU A 90 5.21 -10.16 3.91
N SER A 91 6.15 -10.54 3.06
CA SER A 91 6.13 -10.22 1.63
C SER A 91 4.87 -10.71 0.94
N VAL A 92 4.49 -11.97 1.15
CA VAL A 92 3.26 -12.55 0.61
C VAL A 92 2.03 -11.81 1.14
N MET A 93 1.96 -11.56 2.45
CA MET A 93 0.86 -10.83 3.09
C MET A 93 0.68 -9.43 2.49
N PHE A 94 1.76 -8.66 2.39
CA PHE A 94 1.70 -7.29 1.87
C PHE A 94 1.38 -7.26 0.38
N VAL A 95 1.95 -8.15 -0.44
CA VAL A 95 1.70 -8.19 -1.89
C VAL A 95 0.24 -8.53 -2.16
N VAL A 96 -0.25 -9.64 -1.60
CA VAL A 96 -1.62 -10.10 -1.90
C VAL A 96 -2.65 -9.23 -1.19
N GLY A 97 -2.36 -8.70 0.00
CA GLY A 97 -3.21 -7.72 0.68
C GLY A 97 -3.34 -6.41 -0.10
N ALA A 98 -2.22 -5.87 -0.62
CA ALA A 98 -2.23 -4.67 -1.46
C ALA A 98 -2.98 -4.90 -2.78
N ALA A 99 -2.74 -6.04 -3.43
CA ALA A 99 -3.46 -6.43 -4.64
C ALA A 99 -4.98 -6.56 -4.39
N GLY A 100 -5.37 -7.21 -3.29
CA GLY A 100 -6.77 -7.36 -2.88
C GLY A 100 -7.46 -6.02 -2.60
N ALA A 101 -6.75 -5.07 -1.96
CA ALA A 101 -7.26 -3.72 -1.75
C ALA A 101 -7.45 -2.96 -3.08
N ALA A 102 -6.46 -3.02 -3.98
CA ALA A 102 -6.55 -2.38 -5.29
C ALA A 102 -7.67 -2.97 -6.16
N LEU A 103 -7.86 -4.29 -6.12
CA LEU A 103 -8.95 -4.98 -6.80
C LEU A 103 -10.33 -4.59 -6.23
N ALA A 104 -10.44 -4.41 -4.91
CA ALA A 104 -11.67 -3.91 -4.30
C ALA A 104 -12.00 -2.48 -4.77
N ASP A 105 -10.99 -1.61 -4.86
CA ASP A 105 -11.17 -0.25 -5.39
C ASP A 105 -11.56 -0.27 -6.90
N LEU A 106 -11.07 -1.25 -7.66
CA LEU A 106 -11.43 -1.43 -9.07
C LEU A 106 -12.86 -1.95 -9.26
N ALA A 107 -13.30 -2.87 -8.41
CA ALA A 107 -14.57 -3.58 -8.53
C ALA A 107 -15.80 -2.70 -8.20
N ARG A 108 -15.63 -1.61 -7.45
CA ARG A 108 -16.76 -0.80 -6.98
C ARG A 108 -16.61 0.69 -7.32
N PRO A 109 -16.73 1.05 -8.61
CA PRO A 109 -16.80 2.44 -9.01
C PRO A 109 -18.05 3.12 -8.41
N GLY A 110 -17.96 4.43 -8.16
CA GLY A 110 -18.96 5.18 -7.39
C GLY A 110 -20.41 4.93 -7.83
N VAL A 111 -21.33 4.85 -6.86
CA VAL A 111 -22.76 4.67 -7.12
C VAL A 111 -23.37 6.01 -7.52
N LEU A 112 -24.16 6.01 -8.59
CA LEU A 112 -24.93 7.18 -9.00
C LEU A 112 -26.10 7.41 -8.04
N ALA A 113 -26.09 8.53 -7.32
CA ALA A 113 -27.25 8.96 -6.54
C ALA A 113 -28.28 9.67 -7.45
N GLU A 114 -29.56 9.45 -7.18
CA GLU A 114 -30.67 10.21 -7.77
C GLU A 114 -30.83 11.58 -7.07
N GLY A 115 -31.15 12.62 -7.84
CA GLY A 115 -31.41 13.98 -7.35
C GLY A 115 -30.68 15.09 -8.13
N PRO A 116 -30.88 16.37 -7.75
CA PRO A 116 -30.12 17.52 -8.25
C PRO A 116 -28.61 17.30 -8.06
N ARG A 117 -27.79 17.75 -9.01
CA ARG A 117 -26.36 17.45 -9.05
C ARG A 117 -25.51 18.70 -9.14
N THR A 118 -24.68 18.91 -8.13
CA THR A 118 -23.50 19.77 -8.20
C THR A 118 -22.33 18.97 -8.76
N ALA A 119 -21.63 19.53 -9.75
CA ALA A 119 -20.43 18.96 -10.34
C ALA A 119 -19.36 20.04 -10.50
N ARG A 120 -18.09 19.63 -10.58
CA ARG A 120 -16.99 20.55 -10.87
C ARG A 120 -17.06 21.03 -12.32
N ALA A 121 -16.70 22.29 -12.53
CA ALA A 121 -16.57 22.85 -13.88
C ALA A 121 -15.38 22.25 -14.66
N THR A 122 -14.38 21.71 -13.96
CA THR A 122 -13.18 21.09 -14.54
C THR A 122 -13.03 19.65 -14.06
N THR A 123 -12.50 18.78 -14.93
CA THR A 123 -12.19 17.39 -14.59
C THR A 123 -10.96 17.34 -13.67
N PRO A 124 -11.10 16.85 -12.42
CA PRO A 124 -9.96 16.75 -11.50
C PRO A 124 -8.92 15.75 -11.99
N THR A 125 -7.65 16.08 -11.80
CA THR A 125 -6.53 15.19 -12.16
C THR A 125 -5.89 14.59 -10.90
N LEU A 126 -5.01 13.61 -11.07
CA LEU A 126 -4.23 13.04 -9.96
C LEU A 126 -3.43 14.10 -9.19
N GLU A 127 -3.00 15.17 -9.87
CA GLU A 127 -2.18 16.25 -9.28
C GLU A 127 -2.97 17.12 -8.30
N ASP A 128 -4.29 17.18 -8.49
CA ASP A 128 -5.18 17.94 -7.62
C ASP A 128 -5.44 17.21 -6.31
N TYR A 129 -5.29 15.87 -6.31
CA TYR A 129 -5.46 15.04 -5.12
C TYR A 129 -4.16 14.71 -4.39
N LEU A 130 -3.06 14.51 -5.12
CA LEU A 130 -1.79 14.07 -4.55
C LEU A 130 -0.69 15.13 -4.64
N PRO A 131 -0.06 15.49 -3.51
CA PRO A 131 1.08 16.40 -3.52
C PRO A 131 2.26 15.79 -4.31
N PRO A 132 3.09 16.63 -4.97
CA PRO A 132 4.15 16.17 -5.86
C PRO A 132 5.19 15.31 -5.17
N TYR A 133 5.50 15.60 -3.89
CA TYR A 133 6.49 14.83 -3.15
C TYR A 133 6.09 13.36 -2.96
N LEU A 134 4.81 13.05 -2.72
CA LEU A 134 4.36 11.65 -2.59
C LEU A 134 4.57 10.90 -3.90
N ARG A 135 4.28 11.55 -5.04
CA ARG A 135 4.46 10.96 -6.37
C ARG A 135 5.93 10.70 -6.70
N THR A 136 6.79 11.69 -6.44
CA THR A 136 8.23 11.57 -6.73
C THR A 136 8.92 10.56 -5.83
N LEU A 137 8.65 10.61 -4.51
CA LEU A 137 9.20 9.63 -3.57
C LEU A 137 8.72 8.23 -3.90
N GLY A 138 7.42 8.07 -4.18
CA GLY A 138 6.86 6.75 -4.49
C GLY A 138 7.55 6.10 -5.69
N ARG A 139 7.80 6.86 -6.76
CA ARG A 139 8.56 6.38 -7.92
C ARG A 139 10.02 6.05 -7.55
N GLY A 140 10.66 6.90 -6.74
CA GLY A 140 12.02 6.64 -6.26
C GLY A 140 12.14 5.35 -5.45
N PHE A 141 11.21 5.12 -4.51
CA PHE A 141 11.13 3.89 -3.72
C PHE A 141 10.93 2.66 -4.59
N VAL A 142 9.98 2.70 -5.53
CA VAL A 142 9.73 1.59 -6.45
C VAL A 142 10.95 1.30 -7.32
N GLY A 143 11.58 2.33 -7.88
CA GLY A 143 12.81 2.17 -8.67
C GLY A 143 13.93 1.52 -7.87
N LEU A 144 14.22 2.02 -6.66
CA LEU A 144 15.26 1.47 -5.79
C LEU A 144 14.97 0.04 -5.35
N GLY A 145 13.72 -0.26 -4.96
CA GLY A 145 13.31 -1.63 -4.59
C GLY A 145 13.47 -2.60 -5.75
N MET A 146 13.06 -2.22 -6.96
CA MET A 146 13.25 -3.06 -8.15
C MET A 146 14.71 -3.28 -8.50
N VAL A 147 15.55 -2.24 -8.40
CA VAL A 147 17.01 -2.37 -8.61
C VAL A 147 17.61 -3.33 -7.59
N ALA A 148 17.23 -3.26 -6.32
CA ALA A 148 17.72 -4.18 -5.29
C ALA A 148 17.29 -5.63 -5.54
N LEU A 149 16.04 -5.87 -5.94
CA LEU A 149 15.54 -7.21 -6.24
C LEU A 149 16.23 -7.82 -7.45
N VAL A 150 16.34 -7.06 -8.56
CA VAL A 150 17.07 -7.50 -9.76
C VAL A 150 18.53 -7.75 -9.43
N GLY A 151 19.16 -6.84 -8.67
CA GLY A 151 20.54 -6.98 -8.22
C GLY A 151 20.74 -8.26 -7.40
N ALA A 152 19.83 -8.58 -6.47
CA ALA A 152 19.90 -9.78 -5.66
C ALA A 152 19.80 -11.06 -6.49
N LEU A 153 18.89 -11.10 -7.46
CA LEU A 153 18.73 -12.23 -8.38
C LEU A 153 19.99 -12.43 -9.24
N LEU A 154 20.61 -11.34 -9.71
CA LEU A 154 21.85 -11.41 -10.48
C LEU A 154 23.03 -11.85 -9.62
N LEU A 155 23.13 -11.36 -8.39
CA LEU A 155 24.19 -11.73 -7.44
C LEU A 155 24.11 -13.20 -7.03
N GLY A 156 22.90 -13.76 -6.91
CA GLY A 156 22.71 -15.19 -6.68
C GLY A 156 23.25 -16.09 -7.80
N GLY A 157 23.57 -15.54 -8.98
CA GLY A 157 24.26 -16.27 -10.06
C GLY A 157 25.79 -16.29 -9.93
N THR A 158 26.35 -15.68 -8.88
CA THR A 158 27.80 -15.61 -8.66
C THR A 158 28.25 -16.65 -7.65
N GLU A 159 29.55 -16.96 -7.60
CA GLU A 159 30.13 -17.90 -6.63
C GLU A 159 30.07 -17.40 -5.17
N TRP A 160 29.79 -16.11 -4.97
CA TRP A 160 29.82 -15.44 -3.66
C TRP A 160 28.48 -15.44 -2.93
N PHE A 161 27.39 -15.83 -3.61
CA PHE A 161 26.04 -15.86 -3.05
C PHE A 161 25.33 -17.12 -3.50
N ASP A 162 24.81 -17.90 -2.55
CA ASP A 162 24.11 -19.14 -2.86
C ASP A 162 22.78 -18.88 -3.61
N ALA A 163 22.69 -19.42 -4.83
CA ALA A 163 21.53 -19.26 -5.70
C ALA A 163 20.25 -19.85 -5.09
N GLY A 164 20.36 -21.00 -4.43
CA GLY A 164 19.23 -21.70 -3.82
C GLY A 164 18.56 -20.85 -2.75
N THR A 165 19.37 -20.26 -1.87
CA THR A 165 18.94 -19.34 -0.81
C THR A 165 18.20 -18.15 -1.40
N VAL A 166 18.73 -17.51 -2.44
CA VAL A 166 18.07 -16.36 -3.10
C VAL A 166 16.74 -16.77 -3.75
N LEU A 167 16.69 -17.91 -4.44
CA LEU A 167 15.50 -18.37 -5.17
C LEU A 167 14.38 -18.90 -4.25
N LEU A 168 14.72 -19.43 -3.08
CA LEU A 168 13.76 -19.85 -2.06
C LEU A 168 13.35 -18.70 -1.12
N SER A 169 13.94 -17.53 -1.28
CA SER A 169 13.67 -16.36 -0.45
C SER A 169 12.40 -15.58 -0.88
N PRO A 170 12.06 -14.46 -0.20
CA PRO A 170 10.99 -13.55 -0.62
C PRO A 170 11.31 -12.76 -1.91
N VAL A 171 12.56 -12.75 -2.38
CA VAL A 171 13.01 -11.91 -3.51
C VAL A 171 12.21 -12.18 -4.78
N PRO A 172 12.00 -13.43 -5.25
CA PRO A 172 11.21 -13.68 -6.46
C PRO A 172 9.75 -13.24 -6.33
N VAL A 173 9.14 -13.46 -5.16
CA VAL A 173 7.76 -13.04 -4.87
C VAL A 173 7.63 -11.53 -4.97
N LEU A 174 8.57 -10.77 -4.38
CA LEU A 174 8.56 -9.31 -4.44
C LEU A 174 8.89 -8.77 -5.83
N ALA A 175 9.80 -9.43 -6.55
CA ALA A 175 10.20 -9.05 -7.92
C ALA A 175 9.02 -9.12 -8.90
N VAL A 176 8.10 -10.08 -8.71
CA VAL A 176 6.87 -10.18 -9.48
C VAL A 176 5.73 -9.34 -8.86
N GLY A 177 5.62 -9.37 -7.53
CA GLY A 177 4.53 -8.77 -6.78
C GLY A 177 4.49 -7.24 -6.89
N ILE A 178 5.64 -6.56 -6.84
CA ILE A 178 5.70 -5.10 -6.95
C ILE A 178 5.16 -4.61 -8.30
N PRO A 179 5.64 -5.10 -9.46
CA PRO A 179 5.06 -4.73 -10.76
C PRO A 179 3.55 -4.97 -10.87
N VAL A 180 3.06 -6.10 -10.33
CA VAL A 180 1.63 -6.42 -10.32
C VAL A 180 0.85 -5.40 -9.49
N VAL A 181 1.31 -5.08 -8.28
CA VAL A 181 0.66 -4.08 -7.41
C VAL A 181 0.71 -2.69 -8.01
N VAL A 182 1.81 -2.30 -8.67
CA VAL A 182 1.92 -1.04 -9.42
C VAL A 182 0.87 -0.98 -10.53
N LEU A 183 0.76 -2.04 -11.33
CA LEU A 183 -0.21 -2.12 -12.42
C LEU A 183 -1.66 -2.04 -11.90
N LEU A 184 -2.00 -2.83 -10.88
CA LEU A 184 -3.33 -2.81 -10.26
C LEU A 184 -3.66 -1.44 -9.66
N SER A 185 -2.70 -0.82 -8.98
CA SER A 185 -2.89 0.50 -8.38
C SER A 185 -3.07 1.60 -9.43
N TRP A 186 -2.38 1.48 -10.57
CA TRP A 186 -2.55 2.37 -11.71
C TRP A 186 -3.92 2.21 -12.38
N LEU A 187 -4.38 0.96 -12.59
CA LEU A 187 -5.72 0.68 -13.11
C LEU A 187 -6.81 1.21 -12.17
N ALA A 188 -6.67 0.94 -10.86
CA ALA A 188 -7.59 1.44 -9.84
C ALA A 188 -7.59 2.98 -9.79
N THR A 189 -6.41 3.62 -9.87
CA THR A 189 -6.29 5.08 -9.92
C THR A 189 -7.07 5.67 -11.10
N ARG A 190 -6.88 5.13 -12.31
CA ARG A 190 -7.64 5.55 -13.50
C ARG A 190 -9.14 5.37 -13.28
N ARG A 191 -9.56 4.19 -12.82
CA ARG A 191 -10.97 3.88 -12.57
C ARG A 191 -11.61 4.81 -11.55
N VAL A 192 -10.89 5.17 -10.49
CA VAL A 192 -11.34 6.07 -9.42
C VAL A 192 -11.50 7.50 -9.94
N LEU A 193 -10.56 7.98 -10.77
CA LEU A 193 -10.63 9.30 -11.40
C LEU A 193 -11.77 9.38 -12.43
N ASP A 194 -11.94 8.34 -13.25
CA ASP A 194 -13.00 8.26 -14.28
C ASP A 194 -14.40 8.02 -13.69
N SER A 195 -14.49 7.71 -12.39
CA SER A 195 -15.78 7.51 -11.73
C SER A 195 -16.53 8.84 -11.60
N PRO A 196 -17.83 8.90 -11.94
CA PRO A 196 -18.64 10.09 -11.67
C PRO A 196 -18.69 10.43 -10.17
N GLN A 197 -18.76 11.73 -9.86
CA GLN A 197 -18.96 12.26 -8.50
C GLN A 197 -20.29 13.00 -8.41
N PRO A 198 -21.43 12.28 -8.33
CA PRO A 198 -22.72 12.91 -8.16
C PRO A 198 -22.85 13.42 -6.72
N ALA A 199 -22.87 14.73 -6.53
CA ALA A 199 -23.10 15.36 -5.23
C ALA A 199 -24.35 16.22 -5.28
N ARG A 200 -25.14 16.24 -4.19
CA ARG A 200 -26.35 17.07 -4.08
C ARG A 200 -26.02 18.53 -3.79
N ASP A 201 -24.97 18.75 -3.03
CA ASP A 201 -24.48 20.06 -2.59
C ASP A 201 -22.95 20.09 -2.53
N GLU A 202 -22.40 21.26 -2.24
CA GLU A 202 -20.96 21.46 -2.13
C GLU A 202 -20.33 20.67 -0.97
N VAL A 203 -21.08 20.42 0.11
CA VAL A 203 -20.59 19.66 1.28
C VAL A 203 -20.40 18.19 0.90
N GLU A 204 -21.37 17.58 0.22
CA GLU A 204 -21.26 16.22 -0.32
C GLU A 204 -20.12 16.13 -1.33
N LEU A 205 -19.98 17.13 -2.22
CA LEU A 205 -18.89 17.15 -3.19
C LEU A 205 -17.51 17.20 -2.50
N TYR A 206 -17.39 17.99 -1.43
CA TYR A 206 -16.18 18.06 -0.61
C TYR A 206 -15.83 16.70 0.01
N TRP A 207 -16.80 16.02 0.60
CA TRP A 207 -16.58 14.70 1.19
C TRP A 207 -16.21 13.64 0.15
N GLN A 208 -16.82 13.68 -1.03
CA GLN A 208 -16.47 12.79 -2.13
C GLN A 208 -15.02 13.00 -2.60
N ASP A 209 -14.56 14.25 -2.65
CA ASP A 209 -13.17 14.57 -2.97
C ASP A 209 -12.19 14.14 -1.87
N ALA A 210 -12.54 14.33 -0.60
CA ALA A 210 -11.73 13.86 0.52
C ALA A 210 -11.57 12.33 0.50
N VAL A 211 -12.66 11.59 0.24
CA VAL A 211 -12.62 10.13 0.12
C VAL A 211 -11.79 9.69 -1.07
N ARG A 212 -11.99 10.34 -2.22
CA ARG A 212 -11.20 10.07 -3.43
C ARG A 212 -9.71 10.31 -3.19
N ALA A 213 -9.35 11.41 -2.53
CA ALA A 213 -7.96 11.72 -2.18
C ALA A 213 -7.32 10.63 -1.32
N ASP A 214 -8.02 10.17 -0.29
CA ASP A 214 -7.55 9.11 0.60
C ASP A 214 -7.41 7.76 -0.13
N THR A 215 -8.37 7.43 -1.01
CA THR A 215 -8.26 6.26 -1.89
C THR A 215 -7.01 6.33 -2.76
N LEU A 216 -6.83 7.45 -3.48
CA LEU A 216 -5.69 7.66 -4.37
C LEU A 216 -4.35 7.67 -3.62
N SER A 217 -4.29 8.26 -2.43
CA SER A 217 -3.08 8.23 -1.60
C SER A 217 -2.72 6.80 -1.22
N SER A 218 -3.66 6.05 -0.68
CA SER A 218 -3.36 4.69 -0.25
C SER A 218 -3.01 3.76 -1.42
N LEU A 219 -3.60 3.96 -2.61
CA LEU A 219 -3.16 3.27 -3.84
C LEU A 219 -1.72 3.67 -4.22
N SER A 220 -1.36 4.95 -4.07
CA SER A 220 0.00 5.44 -4.37
C SER A 220 1.06 4.98 -3.37
N MET A 221 0.67 4.64 -2.14
CA MET A 221 1.58 4.22 -1.06
C MET A 221 1.83 2.71 -1.02
N ALA A 222 0.97 1.88 -1.62
CA ALA A 222 1.08 0.43 -1.58
C ALA A 222 2.42 -0.09 -2.14
N ALA A 223 2.77 0.29 -3.37
CA ALA A 223 4.01 -0.17 -4.02
C ALA A 223 5.29 0.38 -3.35
N PRO A 224 5.37 1.66 -2.93
CA PRO A 224 6.51 2.16 -2.15
C PRO A 224 6.75 1.41 -0.85
N ILE A 225 5.70 1.07 -0.10
CA ILE A 225 5.82 0.27 1.15
C ILE A 225 6.37 -1.12 0.84
N LEU A 226 5.88 -1.77 -0.22
CA LEU A 226 6.42 -3.05 -0.69
C LEU A 226 7.89 -2.95 -1.13
N SER A 227 8.27 -1.82 -1.73
CA SER A 227 9.64 -1.60 -2.19
C SER A 227 10.61 -1.35 -1.03
N LEU A 228 10.15 -0.71 0.05
CA LEU A 228 10.87 -0.63 1.31
C LEU A 228 11.07 -2.01 1.94
N LEU A 229 10.02 -2.83 1.96
CA LEU A 229 10.10 -4.21 2.42
C LEU A 229 11.07 -5.03 1.57
N ALA A 230 11.07 -4.83 0.25
CA ALA A 230 12.02 -5.47 -0.66
C ALA A 230 13.47 -5.10 -0.37
N LEU A 231 13.75 -3.82 -0.11
CA LEU A 231 15.11 -3.40 0.26
C LEU A 231 15.59 -4.08 1.54
N ALA A 232 14.73 -4.14 2.58
CA ALA A 232 15.07 -4.81 3.83
C ALA A 232 15.23 -6.34 3.66
N ALA A 233 14.32 -6.97 2.92
CA ALA A 233 14.37 -8.41 2.65
C ALA A 233 15.61 -8.77 1.82
N THR A 234 15.94 -8.00 0.78
CA THR A 234 17.14 -8.21 -0.04
C THR A 234 18.42 -8.17 0.79
N GLY A 235 18.57 -7.20 1.70
CA GLY A 235 19.74 -7.13 2.57
C GLY A 235 19.93 -8.40 3.41
N ASN A 236 18.85 -8.87 4.04
CA ASN A 236 18.87 -10.08 4.86
C ASN A 236 19.11 -11.35 4.03
N VAL A 237 18.50 -11.46 2.85
CA VAL A 237 18.67 -12.62 1.95
C VAL A 237 20.08 -12.69 1.39
N LEU A 238 20.67 -11.55 1.02
CA LEU A 238 22.05 -11.52 0.52
C LEU A 238 23.05 -11.90 1.61
N ASP A 239 22.80 -11.53 2.87
CA ASP A 239 23.63 -11.92 4.01
C ASP A 239 23.60 -13.43 4.25
N ASP A 240 22.41 -14.03 4.21
CA ASP A 240 22.21 -15.48 4.36
C ASP A 240 22.83 -16.26 3.19
N ALA A 241 22.62 -15.77 1.96
CA ALA A 241 23.18 -16.38 0.75
C ALA A 241 24.72 -16.29 0.73
N ALA A 242 25.30 -15.17 1.18
CA ALA A 242 26.74 -15.01 1.30
C ALA A 242 27.32 -15.92 2.39
N SER A 243 26.64 -16.02 3.53
CA SER A 243 27.05 -16.89 4.63
C SER A 243 27.04 -18.37 4.21
N THR A 244 25.98 -18.79 3.51
CA THR A 244 25.86 -20.15 2.98
C THR A 244 26.98 -20.45 1.98
N ALA A 245 27.23 -19.55 1.02
CA ALA A 245 28.32 -19.70 0.06
C ALA A 245 29.70 -19.75 0.74
N ALA A 246 29.93 -18.95 1.77
CA ALA A 246 31.19 -18.93 2.51
C ALA A 246 31.44 -20.24 3.28
N VAL A 247 30.40 -20.82 3.89
CA VAL A 247 30.49 -22.11 4.58
C VAL A 247 30.81 -23.24 3.59
N VAL A 248 30.17 -23.24 2.42
CA VAL A 248 30.37 -24.28 1.39
C VAL A 248 31.76 -24.17 0.75
N SER A 249 32.22 -22.96 0.45
CA SER A 249 33.51 -22.71 -0.21
C SER A 249 34.71 -22.67 0.75
N GLY A 250 34.47 -22.45 2.05
CA GLY A 250 35.52 -22.21 3.04
C GLY A 250 36.25 -20.88 2.88
N GLN A 251 35.70 -19.96 2.08
CA GLN A 251 36.31 -18.66 1.77
C GLN A 251 35.37 -17.51 2.12
N ILE A 252 35.93 -16.41 2.61
CA ILE A 252 35.20 -15.15 2.80
C ILE A 252 35.21 -14.42 1.47
N GLY A 253 34.04 -13.89 1.08
CA GLY A 253 33.90 -13.14 -0.16
C GLY A 253 34.79 -11.90 -0.27
N PRO A 254 34.97 -11.37 -1.48
CA PRO A 254 35.77 -10.17 -1.75
C PRO A 254 35.18 -8.95 -1.05
N GLY A 255 36.00 -7.93 -0.77
CA GLY A 255 35.57 -6.76 0.01
C GLY A 255 34.35 -5.99 -0.54
N TRP A 256 34.04 -6.11 -1.83
CA TRP A 256 32.84 -5.52 -2.41
C TRP A 256 31.54 -6.22 -1.95
N SER A 257 31.57 -7.52 -1.65
CA SER A 257 30.38 -8.23 -1.16
C SER A 257 29.99 -7.72 0.22
N LEU A 258 30.97 -7.48 1.09
CA LEU A 258 30.75 -6.83 2.38
C LEU A 258 30.13 -5.43 2.23
N ALA A 259 30.61 -4.63 1.27
CA ALA A 259 30.04 -3.31 1.01
C ALA A 259 28.56 -3.39 0.57
N VAL A 260 28.21 -4.39 -0.26
CA VAL A 260 26.83 -4.65 -0.67
C VAL A 260 25.96 -5.04 0.53
N LEU A 261 26.46 -5.90 1.42
CA LEU A 261 25.74 -6.30 2.64
C LEU A 261 25.48 -5.10 3.55
N VAL A 262 26.51 -4.31 3.85
CA VAL A 262 26.39 -3.09 4.67
C VAL A 262 25.38 -2.11 4.05
N ALA A 263 25.44 -1.91 2.73
CA ALA A 263 24.47 -1.08 2.02
C ALA A 263 23.05 -1.63 2.12
N GLY A 264 22.87 -2.96 2.02
CA GLY A 264 21.57 -3.63 2.15
C GLY A 264 20.88 -3.37 3.50
N TYR A 265 21.65 -3.28 4.58
CA TYR A 265 21.11 -2.96 5.91
C TYR A 265 20.89 -1.46 6.14
N LEU A 266 21.81 -0.61 5.68
CA LEU A 266 21.74 0.84 5.94
C LEU A 266 20.72 1.55 5.04
N LEU A 267 20.61 1.15 3.78
CA LEU A 267 19.79 1.85 2.79
C LEU A 267 18.30 1.93 3.17
N PRO A 268 17.62 0.85 3.62
CA PRO A 268 16.23 0.95 4.07
C PRO A 268 16.06 1.97 5.22
N VAL A 269 16.97 1.96 6.20
CA VAL A 269 16.93 2.85 7.37
C VAL A 269 17.11 4.30 6.95
N VAL A 270 18.11 4.58 6.11
CA VAL A 270 18.37 5.93 5.57
C VAL A 270 17.17 6.42 4.78
N LEU A 271 16.58 5.59 3.92
CA LEU A 271 15.44 6.00 3.10
C LEU A 271 14.17 6.25 3.93
N VAL A 272 13.91 5.45 4.96
CA VAL A 272 12.81 5.72 5.92
C VAL A 272 13.07 7.04 6.64
N GLY A 273 14.30 7.28 7.11
CA GLY A 273 14.69 8.54 7.73
C GLY A 273 14.46 9.74 6.80
N VAL A 274 14.91 9.64 5.55
CA VAL A 274 14.68 10.65 4.52
C VAL A 274 13.19 10.84 4.29
N ALA A 275 12.39 9.78 4.12
CA ALA A 275 10.96 9.87 3.91
C ALA A 275 10.23 10.53 5.07
N LEU A 276 10.63 10.25 6.31
CA LEU A 276 10.07 10.88 7.51
C LEU A 276 10.45 12.35 7.62
N LEU A 277 11.73 12.70 7.39
CA LEU A 277 12.21 14.09 7.39
C LEU A 277 11.50 14.92 6.32
N VAL A 278 11.35 14.32 5.15
CA VAL A 278 10.58 14.84 4.03
C VAL A 278 9.14 15.02 4.49
N ALA A 279 8.44 13.99 4.96
CA ALA A 279 7.05 14.08 5.43
C ALA A 279 6.82 15.11 6.56
N ALA A 280 7.79 15.31 7.46
CA ALA A 280 7.71 16.20 8.61
C ALA A 280 8.19 17.65 8.33
N GLY A 281 8.68 17.94 7.13
CA GLY A 281 9.27 19.25 6.80
C GLY A 281 8.29 20.45 6.95
N PRO A 282 8.80 21.65 7.28
CA PRO A 282 7.98 22.86 7.38
C PRO A 282 7.27 23.15 6.04
N GLY A 283 5.96 23.44 6.10
CA GLY A 283 5.14 23.73 4.91
C GLY A 283 4.59 22.51 4.17
N ARG A 284 4.79 21.30 4.71
CA ARG A 284 4.19 20.07 4.18
C ARG A 284 2.69 20.08 4.40
N ARG A 285 1.95 19.99 3.29
CA ARG A 285 0.50 19.85 3.30
C ARG A 285 0.13 18.38 3.39
N THR A 286 -0.70 18.02 4.35
CA THR A 286 -1.41 16.73 4.34
C THR A 286 -2.23 16.62 3.05
N GLU A 287 -2.55 15.41 2.61
CA GLU A 287 -3.38 15.20 1.41
C GLU A 287 -4.69 15.99 1.46
N ALA A 288 -5.35 16.01 2.63
CA ALA A 288 -6.57 16.77 2.84
C ALA A 288 -6.35 18.29 2.72
N GLN A 289 -5.23 18.81 3.22
CA GLN A 289 -4.86 20.22 3.03
C GLN A 289 -4.55 20.52 1.56
N HIS A 290 -3.81 19.63 0.87
CA HIS A 290 -3.50 19.78 -0.55
C HIS A 290 -4.77 19.85 -1.40
N VAL A 291 -5.69 18.92 -1.18
CA VAL A 291 -7.02 18.90 -1.83
C VAL A 291 -7.81 20.16 -1.50
N ARG A 292 -7.87 20.55 -0.23
CA ARG A 292 -8.60 21.76 0.19
C ARG A 292 -8.03 23.01 -0.49
N ASP A 293 -6.72 23.12 -0.60
CA ASP A 293 -6.10 24.29 -1.23
C ASP A 293 -6.29 24.29 -2.74
N ARG A 294 -6.12 23.14 -3.40
CA ARG A 294 -6.20 23.00 -4.87
C ARG A 294 -7.63 23.05 -5.40
N LEU A 295 -8.55 22.42 -4.69
CA LEU A 295 -9.92 22.21 -5.18
C LEU A 295 -10.97 23.07 -4.47
N TRP A 296 -10.64 23.68 -3.33
CA TRP A 296 -11.58 24.43 -2.48
C TRP A 296 -11.04 25.78 -1.99
N GLY A 297 -9.95 26.29 -2.57
CA GLY A 297 -9.39 27.60 -2.23
C GLY A 297 -8.96 27.74 -0.76
N GLY A 298 -8.64 26.63 -0.10
CA GLY A 298 -8.14 26.60 1.28
C GLY A 298 -9.22 26.60 2.36
N ARG A 299 -10.52 26.59 2.00
CA ARG A 299 -11.63 26.58 2.95
C ARG A 299 -12.44 25.28 2.83
N ALA A 300 -12.82 24.70 3.96
CA ALA A 300 -13.84 23.65 3.95
C ALA A 300 -15.22 24.33 3.84
N PRO A 301 -16.16 23.78 3.05
CA PRO A 301 -17.51 24.32 3.00
C PRO A 301 -18.12 24.24 4.40
N THR A 302 -18.51 25.40 4.93
CA THR A 302 -19.33 25.48 6.13
C THR A 302 -20.72 25.06 5.71
N GLY A 303 -21.13 23.85 6.08
CA GLY A 303 -22.52 23.44 5.90
C GLY A 303 -23.38 24.41 6.68
N ASP A 304 -23.96 25.40 6.00
CA ASP A 304 -24.89 26.33 6.60
C ASP A 304 -26.22 25.58 6.67
N PRO A 305 -26.70 25.13 7.84
CA PRO A 305 -27.93 24.33 7.93
C PRO A 305 -29.19 25.15 7.56
N HIS A 306 -29.03 26.46 7.31
CA HIS A 306 -30.12 27.41 7.13
C HIS A 306 -29.94 28.35 5.93
N GLY A 307 -29.33 27.89 4.83
CA GLY A 307 -29.30 28.61 3.55
C GLY A 307 -30.67 28.75 2.87
N ALA A 308 -31.66 29.31 3.56
CA ALA A 308 -32.81 29.99 2.99
C ALA A 308 -32.43 31.47 2.92
N GLY A 309 -31.85 31.91 1.80
CA GLY A 309 -31.42 33.30 1.70
C GLY A 309 -30.67 33.64 0.42
N ALA A 310 -31.32 33.46 -0.73
CA ALA A 310 -31.24 34.34 -1.90
C ALA A 310 -32.32 33.94 -2.91
#